data_AF-A0A932UHC7-F1
#
_entry.id   AF-A0A932UHC7-F1
#
_cell.length_a   1.000
_cell.length_b   1.000
_cell.length_c   1.000
_cell.angle_alpha   90.00
_cell.angle_beta   90.00
_cell.angle_gamma   90.00
#
_symmetry.space_group_name_H-M   'P 1'
#
loop_
_entity.id
_entity.type
_entity.pdbx_description
1 polymer ?
#
loop_
_entity_poly.entity_id
_entity_poly.type
_entity_poly.pdbx_seq_one_letter_code
_entity_poly.pdbx_strand_id
1 'polypeptide(L)'
;MGIVRDIMARDVLTVTPETSIAAAADLLGQHRIGGMPVVDGEGTLVGMVSVYDIIGKRGKVVSDVMTVGAITIDEDTTLPEMAQIMFERKIRRLPVVVEGKLVGLVSRGDLIRNFNLVHWVCGNCGHSESGYLQPLQCEHCGSSESFTLDQRPPGI
;
A
#
# COMPACT_ATOMS: atom_id res chain seq x y z
N MET A 1 -4.92 -1.18 -16.74
CA MET A 1 -3.77 -1.42 -15.83
C MET A 1 -4.21 -1.05 -14.43
N GLY A 2 -4.17 -1.98 -13.47
CA GLY A 2 -4.53 -1.65 -12.09
C GLY A 2 -3.56 -0.63 -11.49
N ILE A 3 -4.12 0.43 -10.91
CA ILE A 3 -3.36 1.45 -10.18
C ILE A 3 -3.82 1.52 -8.72
N VAL A 4 -3.01 2.18 -7.88
CA VAL A 4 -3.27 2.35 -6.45
C VAL A 4 -4.62 3.01 -6.19
N ARG A 5 -4.97 4.06 -6.95
CA ARG A 5 -6.25 4.79 -6.85
C ARG A 5 -7.48 3.87 -6.90
N ASP A 6 -7.39 2.76 -7.63
CA ASP A 6 -8.50 1.82 -7.84
C ASP A 6 -8.76 0.92 -6.64
N ILE A 7 -7.75 0.70 -5.78
CA ILE A 7 -7.80 -0.28 -4.69
C ILE A 7 -7.60 0.33 -3.30
N MET A 8 -7.19 1.59 -3.21
CA MET A 8 -6.88 2.24 -1.94
C MET A 8 -8.10 2.43 -1.05
N ALA A 9 -7.92 2.25 0.26
CA ALA A 9 -8.91 2.68 1.23
C ALA A 9 -8.87 4.21 1.33
N ARG A 10 -10.02 4.87 1.11
CA ARG A 10 -10.16 6.33 1.19
C ARG A 10 -10.55 6.81 2.59
N ASP A 11 -11.35 6.03 3.31
CA ASP A 11 -11.69 6.30 4.70
C ASP A 11 -10.56 5.76 5.60
N VAL A 12 -9.52 6.58 5.76
CA VAL A 12 -8.32 6.23 6.51
C VAL A 12 -8.42 6.80 7.90
N LEU A 13 -8.40 5.92 8.90
CA LEU A 13 -8.25 6.34 10.29
C LEU A 13 -6.87 6.93 10.53
N THR A 14 -6.84 8.18 10.95
CA THR A 14 -5.62 8.94 11.25
C THR A 14 -5.61 9.44 12.68
N VAL A 15 -4.43 9.79 13.16
CA VAL A 15 -4.22 10.51 14.43
C VAL A 15 -3.36 11.75 14.18
N THR A 16 -3.30 12.65 15.15
CA THR A 16 -2.40 13.82 15.12
C THR A 16 -1.16 13.58 15.99
N PRO A 17 -0.08 14.36 15.81
CA PRO A 17 1.11 14.30 16.66
C PRO A 17 0.82 14.43 18.16
N GLU A 18 -0.21 15.20 18.53
CA GLU A 18 -0.63 15.49 19.91
C GLU A 18 -1.58 14.44 20.48
N THR A 19 -2.07 13.51 19.66
CA THR A 19 -2.96 12.43 20.12
C THR A 19 -2.26 11.63 21.21
N SER A 20 -2.95 11.35 22.32
CA SER A 20 -2.36 10.59 23.42
C SER A 20 -2.12 9.13 23.02
N ILE A 21 -1.10 8.50 23.62
CA ILE A 21 -0.81 7.08 23.35
C ILE A 21 -2.00 6.19 23.72
N ALA A 22 -2.72 6.50 24.80
CA ALA A 22 -3.91 5.74 25.20
C ALA A 22 -5.02 5.82 24.14
N ALA A 23 -5.32 7.02 23.65
CA ALA A 23 -6.32 7.20 22.61
C ALA A 23 -5.92 6.51 21.30
N ALA A 24 -4.64 6.61 20.90
CA ALA A 24 -4.14 5.89 19.74
C ALA A 24 -4.26 4.37 19.91
N ALA A 25 -3.94 3.83 21.10
CA ALA A 25 -4.07 2.41 21.41
C ALA A 25 -5.53 1.93 21.33
N ASP A 26 -6.46 2.73 21.86
CA ASP A 26 -7.90 2.45 21.78
C ASP A 26 -8.37 2.36 20.33
N LEU A 27 -7.98 3.32 19.48
CA LEU A 27 -8.30 3.30 18.05
C LEU A 27 -7.74 2.06 17.35
N LEU A 28 -6.46 1.73 17.58
CA LEU A 28 -5.83 0.53 17.00
C LEU A 28 -6.58 -0.75 17.41
N GLY A 29 -6.94 -0.86 18.68
CA GLY A 29 -7.64 -2.02 19.24
C GLY A 29 -9.08 -2.16 18.74
N GLN A 30 -9.86 -1.09 18.80
CA GLN A 30 -11.28 -1.08 18.41
C GLN A 30 -11.46 -1.38 16.93
N HIS A 31 -10.62 -0.79 16.08
CA HIS A 31 -10.71 -0.98 14.63
C HIS A 31 -9.89 -2.18 14.12
N ARG A 32 -9.21 -2.92 15.02
CA ARG A 32 -8.37 -4.09 14.69
C ARG A 32 -7.31 -3.78 13.63
N ILE A 33 -6.72 -2.58 13.70
CA ILE A 33 -5.71 -2.11 12.76
C ILE A 33 -4.34 -2.10 13.44
N GLY A 34 -3.34 -2.64 12.74
CA GLY A 34 -1.97 -2.71 13.27
C GLY A 34 -1.17 -1.39 13.29
N GLY A 35 -1.77 -0.28 12.84
CA GLY A 35 -1.08 1.00 12.67
C GLY A 35 -1.83 1.98 11.76
N MET A 36 -1.55 3.27 11.91
CA MET A 36 -2.28 4.39 11.32
C MET A 36 -1.33 5.49 10.86
N PRO A 37 -1.70 6.25 9.82
CA PRO A 37 -1.04 7.49 9.47
C PRO A 37 -1.22 8.57 10.55
N VAL A 38 -0.18 9.39 10.70
CA VAL A 38 -0.19 10.60 11.53
C VAL A 38 -0.21 11.80 10.60
N VAL A 39 -1.22 12.66 10.75
CA VAL A 39 -1.40 13.86 9.93
C VAL A 39 -1.40 15.12 10.78
N ASP A 40 -0.94 16.24 10.22
CA ASP A 40 -1.06 17.56 10.85
C ASP A 40 -2.49 18.13 10.75
N GLY A 41 -2.69 19.33 11.29
CA GLY A 41 -3.99 20.02 11.26
C GLY A 41 -4.49 20.38 9.85
N GLU A 42 -3.63 20.30 8.83
CA GLU A 42 -3.99 20.54 7.43
C GLU A 42 -4.16 19.24 6.63
N GLY A 43 -4.02 18.07 7.26
CA GLY A 43 -4.10 16.77 6.60
C GLY A 43 -2.81 16.34 5.87
N THR A 44 -1.70 17.03 6.10
CA THR A 44 -0.39 16.62 5.58
C THR A 44 0.10 15.40 6.34
N LEU A 45 0.60 14.39 5.64
CA LEU A 45 1.20 13.23 6.29
C LEU A 45 2.53 13.62 6.95
N VAL A 46 2.64 13.41 8.26
CA VAL A 46 3.86 13.69 9.03
C VAL A 46 4.55 12.44 9.58
N GLY A 47 3.84 11.31 9.64
CA GLY A 47 4.42 10.06 10.11
C GLY A 47 3.46 8.87 10.10
N MET A 48 3.91 7.78 10.72
CA MET A 48 3.13 6.57 10.97
C MET A 48 3.29 6.12 12.42
N VAL A 49 2.22 5.63 13.03
CA VAL A 49 2.27 5.00 14.34
C VAL A 49 1.67 3.60 14.26
N SER A 50 2.31 2.62 14.90
CA SER A 50 1.89 1.23 14.90
C SER A 50 1.74 0.68 16.32
N VAL A 51 1.13 -0.50 16.42
CA VAL A 51 1.07 -1.24 17.69
C VAL A 51 2.48 -1.44 18.27
N TYR A 52 3.48 -1.69 17.42
CA TYR A 52 4.88 -1.86 17.84
C TYR A 52 5.47 -0.60 18.46
N ASP A 53 5.10 0.58 17.95
CA ASP A 53 5.55 1.85 18.50
C ASP A 53 4.93 2.07 19.89
N ILE A 54 3.63 1.81 20.03
CA ILE A 54 2.89 1.99 21.28
C ILE A 54 3.39 1.06 22.39
N ILE A 55 3.65 -0.22 22.09
CA ILE A 55 4.10 -1.18 23.12
C ILE A 55 5.62 -1.11 23.37
N GLY A 56 6.39 -0.65 22.39
CA GLY A 56 7.85 -0.74 22.38
C GLY A 56 8.58 0.54 22.74
N LYS A 57 7.92 1.71 22.67
CA LYS A 57 8.52 3.02 22.94
C LYS A 57 7.84 3.70 24.12
N ARG A 58 8.56 4.63 24.75
CA ARG A 58 8.04 5.43 25.88
C ARG A 58 7.67 6.82 25.40
N GLY A 59 6.42 7.22 25.63
CA GLY A 59 5.90 8.53 25.24
C GLY A 59 4.54 8.80 25.86
N LYS A 60 4.11 10.07 25.86
CA LYS A 60 2.76 10.49 26.28
C LYS A 60 1.85 10.72 25.07
N VAL A 61 2.43 11.19 23.97
CA VAL A 61 1.71 11.50 22.72
C VAL A 61 2.33 10.76 21.53
N VAL A 62 1.59 10.70 20.43
CA VAL A 62 1.98 9.99 19.20
C VAL A 62 3.32 10.50 18.65
N SER A 63 3.60 11.80 18.70
CA SER A 63 4.86 12.37 18.23
C SER A 63 6.10 11.87 18.96
N ASP A 64 5.95 11.40 20.21
CA ASP A 64 7.05 10.83 20.99
C ASP A 64 7.49 9.45 20.46
N VAL A 65 6.59 8.73 19.78
CA VAL A 65 6.80 7.31 19.43
C VAL A 65 6.70 7.03 17.92
N MET A 66 6.06 7.90 17.14
CA MET A 66 5.82 7.67 15.73
C MET A 66 7.12 7.54 14.93
N THR A 67 7.04 6.88 13.78
CA THR A 67 8.08 6.95 12.76
C THR A 67 7.79 8.15 11.87
N VAL A 68 8.72 9.11 11.88
CA VAL A 68 8.70 10.30 11.00
C VAL A 68 9.16 9.92 9.60
N GLY A 69 8.62 10.58 8.57
CA GLY A 69 9.07 10.38 7.19
C GLY A 69 8.72 8.99 6.66
N ALA A 70 7.44 8.65 6.73
CA ALA A 70 6.94 7.38 6.20
C ALA A 70 7.20 7.28 4.68
N ILE A 71 7.49 6.06 4.22
CA ILE A 71 7.55 5.78 2.78
C ILE A 71 6.13 5.89 2.23
N THR A 72 5.93 6.72 1.21
CA THR A 72 4.64 6.96 0.57
C THR A 72 4.69 6.57 -0.90
N ILE A 73 3.51 6.48 -1.52
CA ILE A 73 3.35 6.33 -2.96
C ILE A 73 2.32 7.34 -3.48
N ASP A 74 2.34 7.58 -4.78
CA ASP A 74 1.34 8.38 -5.47
C ASP A 74 0.09 7.52 -5.79
N GLU A 75 -1.05 8.15 -6.01
CA GLU A 75 -2.28 7.43 -6.35
C GLU A 75 -2.26 6.81 -7.76
N ASP A 76 -1.43 7.31 -8.66
CA ASP A 76 -1.24 6.78 -10.01
C ASP A 76 -0.13 5.70 -10.07
N THR A 77 0.52 5.37 -8.94
CA THR A 77 1.47 4.25 -8.84
C THR A 77 0.81 2.93 -9.23
N THR A 78 1.52 2.11 -10.01
CA THR A 78 0.99 0.82 -10.50
C THR A 78 1.00 -0.26 -9.41
N LEU A 79 0.11 -1.25 -9.51
CA LEU A 79 0.10 -2.35 -8.53
C LEU A 79 1.40 -3.20 -8.52
N PRO A 80 2.04 -3.52 -9.67
CA PRO A 80 3.35 -4.17 -9.68
C PRO A 80 4.43 -3.36 -8.96
N GLU A 81 4.50 -2.06 -9.23
CA GLU A 81 5.44 -1.15 -8.58
C GLU A 81 5.19 -1.08 -7.06
N MET A 82 3.93 -0.94 -6.64
CA MET A 82 3.54 -1.00 -5.23
C MET A 82 3.99 -2.31 -4.57
N ALA A 83 3.81 -3.45 -5.24
CA ALA A 83 4.24 -4.75 -4.75
C ALA A 83 5.77 -4.81 -4.57
N GLN A 84 6.52 -4.28 -5.52
CA GLN A 84 7.98 -4.18 -5.45
C GLN A 84 8.42 -3.32 -4.26
N ILE A 85 7.86 -2.12 -4.10
CA ILE A 85 8.16 -1.22 -2.97
C ILE A 85 7.90 -1.92 -1.63
N MET A 86 6.74 -2.56 -1.47
CA MET A 86 6.40 -3.28 -0.22
C MET A 86 7.36 -4.43 0.07
N PHE A 87 7.78 -5.16 -0.96
CA PHE A 87 8.72 -6.27 -0.84
C PHE A 87 10.13 -5.78 -0.44
N GLU A 88 10.69 -4.86 -1.20
CA GLU A 88 12.06 -4.36 -1.00
C GLU A 88 12.22 -3.64 0.33
N ARG A 89 11.23 -2.81 0.68
CA ARG A 89 11.26 -2.01 1.93
C ARG A 89 10.75 -2.78 3.13
N LYS A 90 10.27 -4.02 2.95
CA LYS A 90 9.70 -4.89 4.00
C LYS A 90 8.59 -4.21 4.81
N ILE A 91 7.79 -3.39 4.14
CA ILE A 91 6.69 -2.64 4.74
C ILE A 91 5.34 -3.29 4.43
N ARG A 92 4.42 -3.18 5.37
CA ARG A 92 3.10 -3.85 5.27
C ARG A 92 2.02 -2.95 4.70
N ARG A 93 2.21 -1.64 4.79
CA ARG A 93 1.27 -0.60 4.38
C ARG A 93 2.02 0.60 3.83
N LEU A 94 1.38 1.30 2.90
CA LEU A 94 1.87 2.51 2.25
C LEU A 94 0.76 3.55 2.31
N PRO A 95 1.00 4.70 2.94
CA PRO A 95 0.17 5.88 2.75
C PRO A 95 0.24 6.34 1.30
N VAL A 96 -0.91 6.66 0.74
CA VAL A 96 -1.06 7.25 -0.59
C VAL A 96 -1.21 8.74 -0.41
N VAL A 97 -0.35 9.52 -1.06
CA VAL A 97 -0.30 10.96 -0.92
C VAL A 97 -0.40 11.67 -2.26
N VAL A 98 -1.08 12.82 -2.27
CA VAL A 98 -1.13 13.75 -3.40
C VAL A 98 -0.79 15.13 -2.85
N GLU A 99 0.22 15.79 -3.42
CA GLU A 99 0.70 17.10 -2.95
C GLU A 99 1.00 17.13 -1.43
N GLY A 100 1.51 16.00 -0.89
CA GLY A 100 1.83 15.85 0.54
C GLY A 100 0.63 15.57 1.45
N LYS A 101 -0.60 15.67 0.94
CA LYS A 101 -1.82 15.34 1.66
C LYS A 101 -2.12 13.85 1.58
N LEU A 102 -2.54 13.27 2.69
CA LEU A 102 -2.97 11.88 2.72
C LEU A 102 -4.31 11.73 1.98
N VAL A 103 -4.35 10.90 0.93
CA VAL A 103 -5.58 10.63 0.15
C VAL A 103 -6.04 9.18 0.24
N GLY A 104 -5.20 8.28 0.77
CA GLY A 104 -5.57 6.89 0.95
C GLY A 104 -4.51 6.06 1.67
N LEU A 105 -4.84 4.79 1.88
CA LEU A 105 -3.94 3.80 2.46
C LEU A 105 -4.09 2.47 1.70
N VAL A 106 -2.96 1.85 1.41
CA VAL A 106 -2.90 0.50 0.83
C VAL A 106 -2.03 -0.41 1.69
N SER A 107 -2.30 -1.69 1.62
CA SER A 107 -1.65 -2.74 2.38
C SER A 107 -1.32 -3.93 1.50
N ARG A 108 -0.44 -4.82 1.99
CA ARG A 108 -0.19 -6.10 1.32
C ARG A 108 -1.47 -6.95 1.16
N GLY A 109 -2.45 -6.77 2.05
CA GLY A 109 -3.73 -7.46 1.92
C GLY A 109 -4.51 -7.00 0.69
N ASP A 110 -4.34 -5.75 0.26
CA ASP A 110 -4.97 -5.21 -0.94
C ASP A 110 -4.35 -5.81 -2.21
N LEU A 111 -3.04 -6.07 -2.22
CA LEU A 111 -2.41 -6.87 -3.29
C LEU A 111 -3.04 -8.26 -3.36
N ILE A 112 -3.14 -8.98 -2.25
CA ILE A 112 -3.70 -10.33 -2.29
C ILE A 112 -5.16 -10.34 -2.78
N ARG A 113 -5.97 -9.38 -2.33
CA ARG A 113 -7.38 -9.25 -2.78
C ARG A 113 -7.50 -8.90 -4.26
N ASN A 114 -6.52 -8.20 -4.82
CA ASN A 114 -6.54 -7.67 -6.18
C ASN A 114 -5.48 -8.32 -7.09
N PHE A 115 -5.04 -9.54 -6.76
CA PHE A 115 -4.03 -10.28 -7.52
C PHE A 115 -4.46 -10.46 -8.99
N ASN A 116 -5.75 -10.68 -9.20
CA ASN A 116 -6.35 -10.89 -10.52
C ASN A 116 -6.58 -9.59 -11.31
N LEU A 117 -6.08 -8.43 -10.87
CA LEU A 117 -6.14 -7.19 -11.66
C LEU A 117 -4.88 -6.99 -12.52
N VAL A 118 -3.86 -7.82 -12.35
CA VAL A 118 -2.57 -7.70 -13.04
C VAL A 118 -2.37 -8.95 -13.88
N HIS A 119 -2.36 -8.76 -15.20
CA HIS A 119 -2.22 -9.83 -16.17
C HIS A 119 -1.06 -9.54 -17.11
N TRP A 120 -0.24 -10.55 -17.36
CA TRP A 120 0.82 -10.53 -18.36
C TRP A 120 0.37 -11.33 -19.57
N VAL A 121 0.54 -10.76 -20.75
CA VAL A 121 0.22 -11.40 -22.03
C VAL A 121 1.51 -11.84 -22.69
N CYS A 122 1.64 -13.13 -22.97
CA CYS A 122 2.74 -13.70 -23.73
C CYS A 122 2.72 -13.18 -25.16
N GLY A 123 3.81 -12.54 -25.61
CA GLY A 123 3.92 -12.00 -26.97
C GLY A 123 3.98 -13.07 -28.07
N ASN A 124 4.34 -14.32 -27.73
CA ASN A 124 4.41 -15.43 -28.69
C ASN A 124 3.05 -16.10 -28.94
N CYS A 125 2.28 -16.38 -27.89
CA CYS A 125 1.03 -17.16 -28.01
C CYS A 125 -0.24 -16.45 -27.52
N GLY A 126 -0.12 -15.26 -26.92
CA GLY A 126 -1.25 -14.49 -26.40
C GLY A 126 -1.84 -15.02 -25.07
N HIS A 127 -1.27 -16.06 -24.47
CA HIS A 127 -1.70 -16.56 -23.17
C HIS A 127 -1.56 -15.50 -22.08
N SER A 128 -2.50 -15.47 -21.14
CA SER A 128 -2.58 -14.47 -20.07
C SER A 128 -2.35 -15.12 -18.71
N GLU A 129 -1.43 -14.55 -17.94
CA GLU A 129 -1.02 -15.06 -16.62
C GLU A 129 -1.14 -13.95 -15.58
N SER A 130 -1.76 -14.23 -14.43
CA SER A 130 -1.89 -13.25 -13.36
C SER A 130 -0.63 -13.18 -12.50
N GLY A 131 -0.18 -11.96 -12.18
CA GLY A 131 0.92 -11.80 -11.23
C GLY A 131 1.55 -10.42 -11.21
N TYR A 132 2.11 -10.05 -10.05
CA TYR A 132 2.85 -8.79 -9.88
C TYR A 132 4.27 -8.84 -10.46
N LEU A 133 4.80 -10.03 -10.70
CA LEU A 133 6.09 -10.23 -11.35
C LEU A 133 5.84 -10.64 -12.79
N GLN A 134 6.64 -10.12 -13.70
CA GLN A 134 6.67 -10.60 -15.07
C GLN A 134 7.07 -12.09 -15.08
N PRO A 135 6.34 -12.97 -15.79
CA PRO A 135 6.74 -14.35 -15.95
C PRO A 135 8.09 -14.47 -16.64
N LEU A 136 8.91 -15.43 -16.19
CA LEU A 136 10.19 -15.76 -16.84
C LEU A 136 9.98 -16.66 -18.07
N GLN A 137 8.90 -17.43 -18.07
CA GLN A 137 8.54 -18.37 -19.12
C GLN A 137 7.02 -18.52 -19.15
N CYS A 138 6.43 -18.64 -20.34
CA CYS A 138 5.00 -18.79 -20.49
C CYS A 138 4.56 -20.19 -20.08
N GLU A 139 3.59 -20.29 -19.17
CA GLU A 139 3.06 -21.57 -18.67
C GLU A 139 2.34 -22.38 -19.75
N HIS A 140 1.93 -21.73 -20.85
CA HIS A 140 1.26 -22.38 -21.98
C HIS A 140 2.22 -22.88 -23.07
N CYS A 141 3.09 -22.02 -23.61
CA CYS A 141 3.94 -22.35 -24.78
C CYS A 141 5.43 -22.51 -24.45
N GLY A 142 5.86 -22.23 -23.23
CA GLY A 142 7.26 -22.31 -22.82
C GLY A 142 8.17 -21.21 -23.40
N SER A 143 7.63 -20.21 -24.11
CA SER A 143 8.42 -19.09 -24.63
C SER A 143 8.85 -18.14 -23.52
N SER A 144 10.07 -17.61 -23.65
CA SER A 144 10.64 -16.53 -22.82
C SER A 144 10.85 -15.23 -23.61
N GLU A 145 10.32 -15.14 -24.83
CA GLU A 145 10.67 -14.05 -25.78
C GLU A 145 10.16 -12.66 -25.35
N SER A 146 8.88 -12.53 -24.96
CA SER A 146 8.32 -11.26 -24.52
C SER A 146 7.01 -11.41 -23.75
N PHE A 147 6.80 -10.52 -22.78
CA PHE A 147 5.55 -10.36 -22.04
C PHE A 147 5.17 -8.88 -22.02
N THR A 148 3.89 -8.60 -22.20
CA THR A 148 3.35 -7.24 -22.07
C THR A 148 2.32 -7.23 -20.96
N LEU A 149 2.34 -6.20 -20.11
CA LEU A 149 1.31 -6.05 -19.10
C LEU A 149 -0.02 -5.66 -19.78
N ASP A 150 -1.06 -6.45 -19.56
CA ASP A 150 -2.39 -6.18 -20.12
C ASP A 150 -2.92 -4.86 -19.55
N GLN A 151 -3.25 -3.95 -20.46
CA GLN A 151 -3.79 -2.65 -20.10
C GLN A 151 -5.32 -2.66 -20.00
N ARG A 152 -5.99 -3.78 -20.30
CA ARG A 152 -7.46 -3.84 -20.28
C ARG A 152 -8.04 -3.32 -18.96
N PRO A 153 -9.02 -2.41 -19.02
CA PRO A 153 -9.71 -1.96 -17.82
C PRO A 153 -10.57 -3.11 -17.25
N PRO A 154 -10.79 -3.16 -15.93
CA PRO A 154 -11.67 -4.16 -15.33
C PRO A 154 -13.09 -4.03 -15.90
N GLY A 155 -13.59 -5.09 -16.55
CA GLY A 155 -15.00 -5.24 -16.93
C GLY A 155 -15.40 -5.07 -18.40
N ILE A 156 -14.50 -5.24 -19.37
CA ILE A 156 -14.82 -5.29 -20.81
C ILE A 156 -14.49 -6.67 -21.40
#